data_AF-A0AAP0I257-F1
#
_entry.id   AF-A0AAP0I257-F1
#
_cell.length_a   1.000
_cell.length_b   1.000
_cell.length_c   1.000
_cell.angle_alpha   90.00
_cell.angle_beta   90.00
_cell.angle_gamma   90.00
#
_symmetry.space_group_name_H-M   'P 1'
#
loop_
_entity.id
_entity.type
_entity.pdbx_description
1 polymer ?
#
loop_
_entity_poly.entity_id
_entity_poly.type
_entity_poly.pdbx_seq_one_letter_code
_entity_poly.pdbx_strand_id
1 'polypeptide(L)'
;MSAKGDEEVAEISSAALADGLGPEDDRNNQGKLGELCGRVASRGQIVGWAPQRDVLAHPSVSCFLSHYGWNSTIEGLSMGIPFLCWPYFADQFLNESYICVVSKVGLKLKATENGLISRYEIKTKVAMLLGDEQIKRIQWK
;
A
#
# COMPACT_ATOMS: atom_id res chain seq x y z
N MET A 1 -15.53 4.67 -34.29
CA MET A 1 -14.08 4.63 -34.55
C MET A 1 -13.40 4.35 -33.21
N SER A 2 -12.69 3.22 -33.17
CA SER A 2 -12.00 2.67 -32.01
C SER A 2 -10.62 3.31 -31.84
N ALA A 3 -10.32 3.74 -30.63
CA ALA A 3 -8.97 3.86 -30.06
C ALA A 3 -9.15 3.31 -28.63
N LYS A 4 -8.75 2.09 -28.25
CA LYS A 4 -7.42 1.45 -28.24
C LYS A 4 -6.31 2.39 -27.80
N GLY A 5 -5.79 2.12 -26.60
CA GLY A 5 -4.65 2.78 -25.99
C GLY A 5 -5.09 3.49 -24.72
N ASP A 6 -4.95 2.80 -23.59
CA ASP A 6 -4.46 3.33 -22.31
C ASP A 6 -4.61 2.20 -21.27
N GLU A 7 -3.89 1.10 -21.54
CA GLU A 7 -3.70 -0.04 -20.65
C GLU A 7 -2.44 0.17 -19.78
N GLU A 8 -2.00 1.42 -19.61
CA GLU A 8 -0.76 1.78 -18.91
C GLU A 8 -1.05 2.41 -17.54
N VAL A 9 -1.84 1.71 -16.72
CA VAL A 9 -1.86 1.96 -15.27
C VAL A 9 -1.58 0.65 -14.55
N ALA A 10 -0.46 0.02 -14.91
CA ALA A 10 0.18 -0.95 -14.04
C ALA A 10 0.95 -0.16 -12.97
N GLU A 11 0.24 0.39 -11.97
CA GLU A 11 0.93 0.86 -10.77
C GLU A 11 1.61 -0.35 -10.13
N ILE A 12 2.93 -0.25 -10.14
CA ILE A 12 3.90 -1.27 -9.86
C ILE A 12 3.73 -1.74 -8.40
N SER A 13 3.12 -2.91 -8.21
CA SER A 13 3.23 -3.70 -6.97
C SER A 13 4.25 -4.85 -7.10
N SER A 14 5.13 -4.80 -8.11
CA SER A 14 6.19 -5.80 -8.30
C SER A 14 7.61 -5.27 -8.08
N ALA A 15 7.89 -3.97 -8.23
CA ALA A 15 9.28 -3.47 -8.16
C ALA A 15 9.88 -3.48 -6.75
N ALA A 16 9.08 -3.42 -5.69
CA ALA A 16 9.62 -3.52 -4.32
C ALA A 16 10.20 -4.93 -4.00
N LEU A 17 9.94 -5.94 -4.83
CA LEU A 17 10.55 -7.26 -4.73
C LEU A 17 11.69 -7.48 -5.73
N ALA A 18 11.89 -6.60 -6.71
CA ALA A 18 12.80 -6.83 -7.83
C ALA A 18 14.19 -6.20 -7.66
N ASP A 19 14.32 -5.10 -6.91
CA ASP A 19 15.59 -4.34 -6.84
C ASP A 19 16.62 -4.89 -5.83
N GLY A 20 16.33 -6.03 -5.19
CA GLY A 20 17.21 -6.65 -4.18
C GLY A 20 17.62 -8.09 -4.44
N LEU A 21 17.21 -8.71 -5.55
CA LEU A 21 17.45 -10.14 -5.79
C LEU A 21 18.24 -10.32 -7.09
N GLY A 22 19.52 -10.66 -6.93
CA GLY A 22 20.30 -11.24 -8.02
C GLY A 22 19.66 -12.56 -8.51
N PRO A 23 20.11 -13.10 -9.66
CA PRO A 23 19.47 -14.23 -10.36
C PRO A 23 19.53 -15.59 -9.64
N GLU A 24 19.86 -15.60 -8.35
CA GLU A 24 19.85 -16.79 -7.51
C GLU A 24 18.49 -16.88 -6.79
N ASP A 25 17.63 -17.78 -7.30
CA ASP A 25 16.59 -18.50 -6.55
C ASP A 25 15.10 -18.11 -6.71
N ASP A 26 14.62 -18.00 -7.95
CA ASP A 26 13.18 -17.88 -8.28
C ASP A 26 12.33 -19.06 -7.74
N ARG A 27 12.89 -20.27 -7.66
CA ARG A 27 12.16 -21.48 -7.23
C ARG A 27 11.84 -21.48 -5.72
N ASN A 28 12.76 -21.03 -4.88
CA ASN A 28 12.55 -20.93 -3.44
C ASN A 28 11.61 -19.78 -3.07
N ASN A 29 11.61 -18.70 -3.85
CA ASN A 29 10.67 -17.61 -3.65
C ASN A 29 9.22 -18.04 -3.96
N GLN A 30 9.01 -18.87 -4.99
CA GLN A 30 7.69 -19.45 -5.25
C GLN A 30 7.18 -20.29 -4.07
N GLY A 31 8.07 -21.10 -3.46
CA GLY A 31 7.74 -21.91 -2.29
C GLY A 31 7.38 -21.08 -1.05
N LYS A 32 8.14 -20.03 -0.77
CA LYS A 32 7.86 -19.09 0.34
C LYS A 32 6.55 -18.33 0.15
N LEU A 33 6.24 -17.89 -1.07
CA LEU A 33 4.97 -17.26 -1.39
C LEU A 33 3.80 -18.23 -1.21
N GLY A 34 3.96 -19.49 -1.63
CA GLY A 34 2.95 -20.54 -1.42
C GLY A 34 2.66 -20.81 0.06
N GLU A 35 3.70 -20.92 0.89
CA GLU A 35 3.54 -21.07 2.35
C GLU A 35 2.82 -19.85 2.96
N LEU A 36 3.20 -18.64 2.55
CA LEU A 36 2.57 -17.41 3.01
C LEU A 36 1.08 -17.37 2.63
N CYS A 37 0.75 -17.68 1.37
CA CYS A 37 -0.64 -17.79 0.89
C CYS A 37 -1.44 -18.76 1.76
N GLY A 38 -0.93 -19.97 2.01
CA GLY A 38 -1.59 -20.95 2.87
C GLY A 38 -1.80 -20.43 4.30
N ARG A 39 -0.80 -19.73 4.86
CA ARG A 39 -0.87 -19.16 6.21
C ARG A 39 -1.89 -18.03 6.36
N VAL A 40 -2.21 -17.29 5.29
CA VAL A 40 -3.12 -16.13 5.34
C VAL A 40 -4.49 -16.36 4.73
N ALA A 41 -4.72 -17.49 4.06
CA ALA A 41 -5.92 -17.76 3.25
C ALA A 41 -7.26 -17.53 3.97
N SER A 42 -7.34 -17.69 5.29
CA SER A 42 -8.57 -17.46 6.08
C SER A 42 -8.84 -16.01 6.44
N ARG A 43 -7.87 -15.10 6.24
CA ARG A 43 -7.91 -13.70 6.70
C ARG A 43 -7.43 -12.68 5.67
N GLY A 44 -7.04 -13.13 4.47
CA GLY A 44 -6.54 -12.26 3.43
C GLY A 44 -6.31 -12.99 2.12
N GLN A 45 -6.10 -12.20 1.06
CA GLN A 45 -5.79 -12.68 -0.28
C GLN A 45 -4.46 -12.08 -0.73
N ILE A 46 -3.65 -12.88 -1.41
CA ILE A 46 -2.43 -12.44 -2.10
C ILE A 46 -2.68 -12.65 -3.58
N VAL A 47 -2.59 -11.57 -4.36
CA VAL A 47 -2.87 -11.56 -5.80
C VAL A 47 -1.73 -10.86 -6.53
N GLY A 48 -1.46 -11.26 -7.77
CA GLY A 48 -0.44 -10.59 -8.59
C GLY A 48 -0.88 -9.18 -9.06
N TRP A 49 -2.19 -8.97 -9.18
CA TRP A 49 -2.78 -7.69 -9.54
C TRP A 49 -4.22 -7.62 -9.04
N ALA A 50 -4.69 -6.40 -8.74
CA ALA A 50 -6.07 -6.14 -8.34
C ALA A 50 -6.58 -4.86 -9.01
N PRO A 51 -7.89 -4.74 -9.30
CA PRO A 51 -8.49 -3.50 -9.76
C PRO A 51 -8.52 -2.48 -8.61
N GLN A 52 -7.41 -1.77 -8.39
CA GLN A 52 -7.16 -0.93 -7.21
C GLN A 52 -8.31 0.04 -6.93
N ARG A 53 -8.81 0.72 -7.96
CA ARG A 53 -9.94 1.65 -7.85
C ARG A 53 -11.19 0.99 -7.28
N ASP A 54 -11.56 -0.20 -7.75
CA ASP A 54 -12.75 -0.92 -7.29
C ASP A 54 -12.56 -1.44 -5.87
N VAL A 55 -11.35 -1.89 -5.53
CA VAL A 55 -10.99 -2.28 -4.16
C VAL A 55 -11.12 -1.09 -3.21
N LEU A 56 -10.52 0.06 -3.53
CA LEU A 56 -10.60 1.28 -2.70
C LEU A 56 -12.04 1.85 -2.64
N ALA A 57 -12.84 1.65 -3.68
CA ALA A 57 -14.26 2.03 -3.69
C ALA A 57 -15.11 1.14 -2.78
N HIS A 58 -14.65 -0.04 -2.37
CA HIS A 58 -15.43 -0.96 -1.54
C HIS A 58 -15.60 -0.43 -0.09
N PRO A 59 -16.80 -0.51 0.52
CA PRO A 59 -17.04 0.03 1.87
C PRO A 59 -16.32 -0.75 2.99
N SER A 60 -15.93 -2.00 2.74
CA SER A 60 -15.16 -2.79 3.71
C SER A 60 -13.68 -2.44 3.79
N VAL A 61 -13.16 -1.58 2.90
CA VAL A 61 -11.77 -1.11 2.97
C VAL A 61 -11.66 0.04 3.95
N SER A 62 -10.84 -0.16 4.98
CA SER A 62 -10.70 0.77 6.09
C SER A 62 -9.39 1.56 6.08
N CYS A 63 -8.36 1.09 5.37
CA CYS A 63 -7.08 1.79 5.20
C CYS A 63 -6.33 1.30 3.96
N PHE A 64 -5.43 2.14 3.47
CA PHE A 64 -4.56 1.83 2.33
C PHE A 64 -3.08 1.98 2.71
N LEU A 65 -2.34 0.86 2.68
CA LEU A 65 -0.89 0.83 2.78
C LEU A 65 -0.31 0.95 1.36
N SER A 66 0.43 2.02 1.08
CA SER A 66 0.95 2.32 -0.26
C SER A 66 2.43 2.71 -0.23
N HIS A 67 3.06 2.77 -1.39
CA HIS A 67 4.38 3.37 -1.57
C HIS A 67 4.30 4.86 -1.96
N TYR A 68 3.10 5.41 -2.15
CA TYR A 68 2.85 6.84 -2.36
C TYR A 68 3.28 7.38 -3.72
N GLY A 69 3.13 6.55 -4.75
CA GLY A 69 2.96 7.07 -6.11
C GLY A 69 1.80 8.07 -6.17
N TRP A 70 1.94 9.08 -7.03
CA TRP A 70 0.96 10.16 -7.12
C TRP A 70 -0.44 9.67 -7.55
N ASN A 71 -0.52 8.68 -8.44
CA ASN A 71 -1.81 8.14 -8.91
C ASN A 71 -2.56 7.42 -7.77
N SER A 72 -1.90 6.47 -7.10
CA SER A 72 -2.39 5.81 -5.87
C SER A 72 -2.88 6.81 -4.83
N THR A 73 -2.14 7.91 -4.65
CA THR A 73 -2.47 8.97 -3.70
C THR A 73 -3.80 9.63 -4.07
N ILE A 74 -3.96 10.04 -5.32
CA ILE A 74 -5.19 10.69 -5.78
C ILE A 74 -6.40 9.76 -5.71
N GLU A 75 -6.23 8.48 -6.04
CA GLU A 75 -7.31 7.48 -5.96
C GLU A 75 -7.78 7.28 -4.51
N GLY A 76 -6.86 7.05 -3.57
CA GLY A 76 -7.23 6.84 -2.17
C GLY A 76 -7.82 8.09 -1.51
N LEU A 77 -7.31 9.29 -1.84
CA LEU A 77 -7.89 10.56 -1.38
C LEU A 77 -9.32 10.74 -1.91
N SER A 78 -9.53 10.47 -3.20
CA SER A 78 -10.85 10.57 -3.84
C SER A 78 -11.88 9.62 -3.24
N MET A 79 -11.41 8.49 -2.67
CA MET A 79 -12.27 7.50 -1.99
C MET A 79 -12.38 7.74 -0.48
N GLY A 80 -11.73 8.76 0.08
CA GLY A 80 -11.73 9.06 1.52
C GLY A 80 -11.03 7.99 2.36
N ILE A 81 -10.09 7.25 1.78
CA ILE A 81 -9.42 6.14 2.47
C ILE A 81 -8.17 6.67 3.19
N PRO A 82 -8.01 6.36 4.49
CA PRO A 82 -6.83 6.78 5.23
C PRO A 82 -5.60 5.94 4.88
N PHE A 83 -4.44 6.58 5.05
CA PHE A 83 -3.19 6.15 4.45
C PHE A 83 -2.16 5.67 5.50
N LEU A 84 -1.47 4.57 5.23
CA LEU A 84 -0.29 4.13 5.99
C LEU A 84 0.97 4.18 5.11
N CYS A 85 1.92 5.03 5.50
CA CYS A 85 3.00 5.47 4.61
C CYS A 85 4.24 4.59 4.60
N TRP A 86 4.57 4.01 3.43
CA TRP A 86 5.78 3.23 3.16
C TRP A 86 6.50 3.69 1.88
N PRO A 87 7.03 4.92 1.84
CA PRO A 87 7.79 5.39 0.67
C PRO A 87 9.05 4.53 0.45
N TYR A 88 9.41 4.34 -0.82
CA TYR A 88 10.60 3.59 -1.24
C TYR A 88 11.65 4.51 -1.88
N PHE A 89 11.28 5.40 -2.80
CA PHE A 89 12.24 6.26 -3.51
C PHE A 89 11.63 7.57 -4.09
N ALA A 90 12.50 8.47 -4.52
CA ALA A 90 12.16 9.69 -5.28
C ALA A 90 11.10 10.60 -4.64
N ASP A 91 10.05 10.94 -5.39
CA ASP A 91 8.99 11.87 -5.02
C ASP A 91 8.07 11.32 -3.93
N GLN A 92 8.11 10.02 -3.66
CA GLN A 92 7.27 9.35 -2.66
C GLN A 92 7.47 9.94 -1.25
N PHE A 93 8.68 10.40 -0.91
CA PHE A 93 8.95 11.07 0.38
C PHE A 93 8.29 12.45 0.48
N LEU A 94 8.17 13.16 -0.65
CA LEU A 94 7.43 14.43 -0.70
C LEU A 94 5.92 14.18 -0.62
N ASN A 95 5.43 13.17 -1.35
CA ASN A 95 4.02 12.78 -1.33
C ASN A 95 3.59 12.31 0.08
N GLU A 96 4.41 11.51 0.75
CA GLU A 96 4.22 11.14 2.16
C GLU A 96 4.08 12.39 3.05
N SER A 97 4.99 13.35 2.90
CA SER A 97 4.99 14.58 3.70
C SER A 97 3.71 15.38 3.48
N TYR A 98 3.24 15.48 2.23
CA TYR A 98 1.98 16.13 1.91
C TYR A 98 0.79 15.43 2.60
N ILE A 99 0.73 14.10 2.57
CA ILE A 99 -0.39 13.35 3.13
C ILE A 99 -0.40 13.38 4.66
N CYS A 100 0.76 13.17 5.29
CA CYS A 100 0.88 13.10 6.74
C CYS A 100 0.78 14.48 7.40
N VAL A 101 1.41 15.50 6.81
CA VAL A 101 1.57 16.81 7.45
C VAL A 101 0.50 17.79 7.00
N VAL A 102 0.24 17.87 5.69
CA VAL A 102 -0.69 18.86 5.12
C VAL A 102 -2.11 18.34 5.17
N SER A 103 -2.36 17.16 4.58
CA SER A 103 -3.70 16.58 4.49
C SER A 103 -4.16 15.94 5.80
N LYS A 104 -3.22 15.48 6.64
CA LYS A 104 -3.46 14.82 7.95
C LYS A 104 -4.38 13.60 7.84
N VAL A 105 -4.27 12.88 6.73
CA VAL A 105 -5.11 11.72 6.40
C VAL A 105 -4.34 10.39 6.44
N GLY A 106 -3.12 10.40 6.97
CA GLY A 106 -2.30 9.21 7.05
C GLY A 106 -1.19 9.28 8.09
N LEU A 107 -0.58 8.12 8.34
CA LEU A 107 0.51 7.94 9.29
C LEU A 107 1.75 7.40 8.58
N LYS A 108 2.94 7.89 8.95
CA LYS A 108 4.22 7.34 8.51
C LYS A 108 4.63 6.09 9.30
N LEU A 109 5.15 5.09 8.60
CA LEU A 109 5.86 3.96 9.21
C LEU A 109 7.30 4.34 9.53
N LYS A 110 7.78 3.96 10.72
CA LYS A 110 9.16 4.18 11.13
C LYS A 110 10.01 2.93 10.91
N ALA A 111 11.05 3.07 10.10
CA ALA A 111 12.08 2.04 9.95
C ALA A 111 13.00 1.98 11.19
N THR A 112 13.55 0.81 11.45
CA THR A 112 14.65 0.61 12.40
C THR A 112 15.94 1.22 11.84
N GLU A 113 17.00 1.23 12.67
CA GLU A 113 18.34 1.68 12.26
C GLU A 113 18.88 0.95 11.02
N ASN A 114 18.43 -0.29 10.79
CA ASN A 114 18.82 -1.10 9.65
C ASN A 114 17.91 -0.90 8.42
N GLY A 115 17.02 0.10 8.43
CA GLY A 115 16.10 0.40 7.34
C GLY A 115 14.89 -0.54 7.25
N LEU A 116 14.70 -1.45 8.20
CA LEU A 116 13.59 -2.42 8.19
C LEU A 116 12.39 -1.91 8.97
N ILE A 117 11.18 -2.12 8.44
CA ILE A 117 9.95 -1.82 9.17
C ILE A 117 9.51 -3.07 9.94
N SER A 118 9.42 -2.95 11.26
CA SER A 118 9.06 -4.10 12.10
C SER A 118 7.56 -4.44 11.97
N ARG A 119 7.21 -5.72 12.15
CA ARG A 119 5.81 -6.15 12.27
C ARG A 119 5.06 -5.43 13.40
N TYR A 120 5.77 -5.01 14.45
CA TYR A 120 5.20 -4.30 15.58
C TYR A 120 4.81 -2.87 15.19
N GLU A 121 5.66 -2.19 14.41
CA GLU A 121 5.38 -0.87 13.88
C GLU A 121 4.12 -0.90 12.99
N ILE A 122 4.04 -1.84 12.04
CA ILE A 122 2.88 -2.00 11.15
C ILE A 122 1.61 -2.23 11.98
N LYS A 123 1.63 -3.20 12.90
CA LYS A 123 0.48 -3.51 13.76
C LYS A 123 0.03 -2.30 14.57
N THR A 124 0.98 -1.56 15.15
CA THR A 124 0.70 -0.40 15.99
C THR A 124 0.10 0.73 15.17
N LYS A 125 0.68 1.05 14.01
CA LYS A 125 0.19 2.13 13.16
C LYS A 125 -1.16 1.82 12.53
N VAL A 126 -1.44 0.57 12.15
CA VAL A 126 -2.78 0.15 11.73
C VAL A 126 -3.80 0.38 12.85
N ALA A 127 -3.49 -0.06 14.08
CA ALA A 127 -4.40 0.13 15.21
C ALA A 127 -4.63 1.62 15.53
N MET A 128 -3.57 2.44 15.47
CA MET A 128 -3.68 3.90 15.64
C MET A 128 -4.55 4.53 14.54
N LEU A 129 -4.30 4.19 13.28
CA LEU A 129 -5.03 4.75 12.13
C LEU A 129 -6.52 4.44 12.21
N LEU A 130 -6.88 3.19 12.55
CA LEU A 130 -8.27 2.75 12.68
C LEU A 130 -8.94 3.24 13.96
N GLY A 131 -8.17 3.65 14.97
CA GLY A 131 -8.66 4.22 16.22
C GLY A 131 -8.80 5.74 16.21
N ASP A 132 -8.25 6.42 15.20
CA ASP A 132 -8.19 7.88 15.16
C ASP A 132 -9.51 8.49 14.68
N GLU A 133 -10.21 9.19 15.59
CA GLU A 133 -11.50 9.82 15.31
C GLU A 133 -11.44 11.00 14.33
N GLN A 134 -10.27 11.63 14.14
CA GLN A 134 -10.11 12.67 13.13
C GLN A 134 -9.99 12.04 11.75
N ILE A 135 -9.25 10.93 11.66
CA ILE A 135 -9.06 10.16 10.41
C ILE A 135 -10.32 9.36 10.04
N LYS A 136 -11.19 9.00 10.98
CA LYS A 136 -12.51 8.42 10.61
C LYS A 136 -13.42 9.43 9.91
N ARG A 137 -13.30 10.74 10.23
CA ARG A 137 -14.19 11.78 9.67
C ARG A 137 -13.98 12.04 8.17
N ILE A 138 -12.84 11.63 7.62
CA ILE A 138 -12.54 11.76 6.19
C ILE A 138 -13.06 10.58 5.37
N GLN A 139 -13.54 9.51 6.02
CA GLN A 139 -14.22 8.42 5.32
C GLN A 139 -15.60 8.91 4.95
N TRP A 140 -15.81 9.17 3.65
CA TRP A 140 -17.05 9.76 3.13
C TRP A 140 -18.20 8.77 2.93
N LYS A 141 -18.09 7.55 3.46
CA LYS A 141 -19.02 6.42 3.22
C LYS A 141 -19.85 6.09 4.46
#